data_AF-A0AAV4FFE8-F1
#
_entry.id   AF-A0AAV4FFE8-F1
#
_cell.length_a   1.000
_cell.length_b   1.000
_cell.length_c   1.000
_cell.angle_alpha   90.00
_cell.angle_beta   90.00
_cell.angle_gamma   90.00
#
_symmetry.space_group_name_H-M   'P 1'
#
loop_
_entity.id
_entity.type
_entity.pdbx_description
1 polymer ?
#
loop_
_entity_poly.entity_id
_entity_poly.type
_entity_poly.pdbx_seq_one_letter_code
_entity_poly.pdbx_strand_id
1 'polypeptide(L)'
;MLSPSNSNGDLQTKVVVVVVVVVVVVVVVVVVVVVVVVVVVVVVVVVVVVSATAAAAVAIAIKFVYCQHECAIFSRKDNETVESEYAWDTCVKNPGHENFISHHDFIDNYLPRLQSDRKSKEFQTLLDLTVRLRVRCTSQERPGDDAIAEIRGTDRLRSGTGFIRLAKAHEDIALCFCDKCQGQVTRKRWRFLVWTARHVVYNTEEAKTTKVDLFYDDESCCQ
;
A
#
# COMPACT_ATOMS: atom_id res chain seq x y z
N MET A 1 60.36 82.62 -12.51
CA MET A 1 60.67 81.27 -12.01
C MET A 1 59.35 80.55 -11.78
N LEU A 2 58.96 79.66 -12.70
CA LEU A 2 57.76 78.82 -12.54
C LEU A 2 58.23 77.50 -11.95
N SER A 3 57.88 77.24 -10.69
CA SER A 3 58.17 75.97 -10.05
C SER A 3 57.39 74.86 -10.76
N PRO A 4 58.04 73.76 -11.20
CA PRO A 4 57.34 72.66 -11.83
C PRO A 4 56.30 72.11 -10.84
N SER A 5 55.03 72.21 -11.22
CA SER A 5 53.92 71.67 -10.43
C SER A 5 54.06 70.15 -10.38
N ASN A 6 54.11 69.62 -9.16
CA ASN A 6 54.35 68.22 -8.87
C ASN A 6 53.08 67.38 -9.15
N SER A 7 52.73 67.23 -10.43
CA SER A 7 51.52 66.54 -10.91
C SER A 7 51.56 65.02 -10.71
N ASN A 8 52.71 64.44 -10.38
CA ASN A 8 52.85 62.99 -10.18
C ASN A 8 52.20 62.48 -8.88
N GLY A 9 52.05 63.31 -7.84
CA GLY A 9 51.43 62.91 -6.57
C GLY A 9 49.92 62.68 -6.66
N ASP A 10 49.24 63.42 -7.54
CA ASP A 10 47.79 63.31 -7.75
C ASP A 10 47.42 62.01 -8.48
N LEU A 11 48.23 61.59 -9.44
CA LEU A 11 48.00 60.34 -10.18
C LEU A 11 48.16 59.10 -9.28
N GLN A 12 49.21 59.06 -8.45
CA GLN A 12 49.45 57.96 -7.50
C GLN A 12 48.28 57.80 -6.51
N THR A 13 47.78 58.92 -5.97
CA THR A 13 46.64 58.91 -5.04
C THR A 13 45.36 58.39 -5.72
N LYS A 14 45.07 58.84 -6.95
CA LYS A 14 43.92 58.36 -7.73
C LYS A 14 43.98 56.87 -8.04
N VAL A 15 45.16 56.35 -8.38
CA VAL A 15 45.34 54.90 -8.62
C VAL A 15 45.06 54.10 -7.34
N VAL A 16 45.59 54.52 -6.19
CA VAL A 16 45.33 53.83 -4.91
C VAL A 16 43.85 53.81 -4.57
N VAL A 17 43.15 54.94 -4.72
CA VAL A 17 41.70 55.02 -4.46
C VAL A 17 40.92 54.07 -5.38
N VAL A 18 41.23 54.04 -6.68
CA VAL A 18 40.58 53.13 -7.63
C VAL A 18 40.82 51.67 -7.25
N VAL A 19 42.05 51.30 -6.92
CA VAL A 19 42.38 49.93 -6.50
C VAL A 19 41.61 49.55 -5.22
N VAL A 20 41.56 50.43 -4.22
CA VAL A 20 40.81 50.18 -2.98
C VAL A 20 39.32 49.99 -3.27
N VAL A 21 38.73 50.86 -4.10
CA VAL A 21 37.31 50.75 -4.49
C VAL A 21 37.05 49.43 -5.21
N VAL A 22 37.91 49.05 -6.17
CA VAL A 22 37.77 47.77 -6.88
C VAL A 22 37.87 46.59 -5.92
N VAL A 23 38.84 46.59 -4.99
CA VAL A 23 38.98 45.53 -3.99
C VAL A 23 37.74 45.45 -3.09
N VAL A 24 37.22 46.58 -2.62
CA VAL A 24 35.99 46.62 -1.80
C VAL A 24 34.80 46.07 -2.58
N VAL A 25 34.62 46.48 -3.84
CA VAL A 25 33.54 45.96 -4.70
C VAL A 25 33.67 44.45 -4.90
N VAL A 26 34.87 43.95 -5.19
CA VAL A 26 35.12 42.51 -5.34
C VAL A 26 34.79 41.76 -4.05
N VAL A 27 35.23 42.26 -2.89
CA VAL A 27 34.92 41.65 -1.58
C VAL A 27 33.41 41.62 -1.33
N VAL A 28 32.70 42.72 -1.60
CA VAL A 28 31.24 42.79 -1.44
C VAL A 28 30.55 41.78 -2.36
N VAL A 29 30.96 41.70 -3.63
CA VAL A 29 30.41 40.72 -4.59
C VAL A 29 30.64 39.29 -4.10
N VAL A 30 31.85 38.97 -3.64
CA VAL A 30 32.16 37.64 -3.10
C VAL A 30 31.28 37.33 -1.87
N VAL A 31 31.13 38.26 -0.94
CA VAL A 31 30.28 38.08 0.24
C VAL A 31 28.82 37.83 -0.16
N VAL A 32 28.29 38.62 -1.11
CA VAL A 32 26.92 38.43 -1.62
C VAL A 32 26.76 37.05 -2.25
N VAL A 33 27.71 36.62 -3.09
CA VAL A 33 27.69 35.29 -3.71
C VAL A 33 27.71 34.18 -2.65
N VAL A 34 28.56 34.29 -1.63
CA VAL A 34 28.61 33.29 -0.54
C VAL A 34 27.28 33.25 0.22
N VAL A 35 26.68 34.40 0.54
CA VAL A 35 25.38 34.46 1.23
C VAL A 35 24.29 33.80 0.38
N VAL A 36 24.23 34.10 -0.93
CA VAL A 36 23.26 33.48 -1.84
C VAL A 36 23.42 31.97 -1.89
N VAL A 37 24.66 31.47 -2.01
CA VAL A 37 24.95 30.02 -2.01
C VAL A 37 24.50 29.37 -0.71
N VAL A 38 24.80 29.96 0.44
CA VAL A 38 24.37 29.44 1.76
C VAL A 38 22.85 29.38 1.87
N VAL A 39 22.14 30.43 1.44
CA VAL A 39 20.67 30.45 1.46
C VAL A 39 20.09 29.35 0.57
N VAL A 40 20.62 29.18 -0.65
CA VAL A 40 20.17 28.11 -1.57
C VAL A 40 20.39 26.72 -0.95
N VAL A 41 21.55 26.48 -0.35
CA VAL A 41 21.85 25.19 0.31
C VAL A 41 20.88 24.93 1.46
N VAL A 42 20.61 25.93 2.32
CA VAL A 42 19.66 25.79 3.43
C VAL A 42 18.26 25.47 2.93
N VAL A 43 17.78 26.17 1.89
CA VAL A 43 16.45 25.92 1.30
C VAL A 43 16.36 24.49 0.77
N VAL A 44 17.38 24.02 0.03
CA VAL A 44 17.42 22.66 -0.50
C VAL A 44 17.37 21.62 0.63
N VAL A 45 18.17 21.81 1.68
CA VAL A 45 18.17 20.91 2.84
C VAL A 45 16.80 20.87 3.52
N VAL A 46 16.16 22.02 3.74
CA VAL A 46 14.82 22.09 4.35
C VAL A 46 13.80 21.35 3.50
N VAL A 47 13.79 21.55 2.17
CA VAL A 47 12.87 20.87 1.26
C VAL A 47 13.06 19.36 1.29
N VAL A 48 14.31 18.88 1.25
CA VAL A 48 14.64 17.45 1.31
C VAL A 48 14.20 16.84 2.66
N VAL A 49 14.46 17.51 3.78
CA VAL A 49 14.07 17.01 5.10
C VAL A 49 12.55 16.98 5.25
N VAL A 50 11.86 18.06 4.89
CA VAL A 50 10.39 18.13 4.98
C VAL A 50 9.74 17.07 4.11
N SER A 51 10.18 16.91 2.85
CA SER A 51 9.64 15.87 1.96
C SER A 51 9.87 14.46 2.49
N ALA A 52 11.05 14.16 3.04
CA ALA A 52 11.33 12.86 3.64
C ALA A 52 10.45 12.59 4.87
N THR A 53 10.28 13.58 5.76
CA THR A 53 9.40 13.44 6.93
C THR A 53 7.93 13.27 6.55
N ALA A 54 7.45 13.99 5.53
CA ALA A 54 6.09 13.86 5.02
C ALA A 54 5.86 12.47 4.40
N ALA A 55 6.80 11.97 3.59
CA ALA A 55 6.73 10.64 3.03
C ALA A 55 6.70 9.55 4.12
N ALA A 56 7.53 9.69 5.16
CA ALA A 56 7.53 8.78 6.30
C ALA A 56 6.21 8.84 7.09
N ALA A 57 5.68 10.04 7.36
CA ALA A 57 4.42 10.21 8.07
C ALA A 57 3.23 9.61 7.29
N VAL A 58 3.18 9.81 5.97
CA VAL A 58 2.17 9.20 5.10
C VAL A 58 2.30 7.68 5.09
N ALA A 59 3.52 7.14 5.01
CA ALA A 59 3.74 5.70 5.07
C ALA A 59 3.29 5.09 6.41
N ILE A 60 3.54 5.78 7.53
CA ILE A 60 3.08 5.36 8.86
C ILE A 60 1.54 5.41 8.93
N ALA A 61 0.92 6.49 8.46
CA ALA A 61 -0.54 6.64 8.47
C ALA A 61 -1.23 5.57 7.60
N ILE A 62 -0.69 5.26 6.42
CA ILE A 62 -1.20 4.18 5.56
C ILE A 62 -1.08 2.82 6.27
N LYS A 63 0.03 2.55 6.97
CA LYS A 63 0.22 1.28 7.71
C LYS A 63 -0.83 1.10 8.82
N PHE A 64 -1.19 2.16 9.55
CA PHE A 64 -2.17 2.09 10.64
C PHE A 64 -3.62 1.90 10.16
N VAL A 65 -4.02 2.56 9.08
CA VAL A 65 -5.42 2.52 8.61
C VAL A 65 -5.77 1.20 7.90
N TYR A 66 -4.79 0.56 7.25
CA TYR A 66 -5.04 -0.63 6.42
C TYR A 66 -5.06 -1.97 7.18
N CYS A 67 -4.39 -2.11 8.33
CA CYS A 67 -4.11 -3.46 8.86
C CYS A 67 -5.25 -4.16 9.62
N GLN A 68 -6.31 -3.47 10.04
CA GLN A 68 -7.37 -4.08 10.87
C GLN A 68 -8.65 -4.46 10.14
N HIS A 69 -8.81 -4.11 8.86
CA HIS A 69 -10.09 -4.27 8.16
C HIS A 69 -10.09 -5.34 7.09
N GLU A 70 -8.96 -6.00 6.86
CA GLU A 70 -8.78 -6.99 5.81
C GLU A 70 -8.78 -8.43 6.36
N CYS A 71 -8.86 -8.61 7.69
CA CYS A 71 -8.91 -9.92 8.31
C CYS A 71 -9.93 -9.98 9.47
N ALA A 72 -10.84 -10.95 9.42
CA ALA A 72 -11.75 -11.30 10.50
C ALA A 72 -11.18 -12.47 11.32
N ILE A 73 -11.39 -12.48 12.63
CA ILE A 73 -10.85 -13.50 13.56
C ILE A 73 -12.02 -14.11 14.33
N PHE A 74 -12.25 -15.39 14.11
CA PHE A 74 -13.37 -16.10 14.71
C PHE A 74 -12.96 -16.73 16.04
N SER A 75 -13.81 -16.64 17.06
CA SER A 75 -13.60 -17.42 18.29
C SER A 75 -13.84 -18.90 18.01
N ARG A 76 -13.24 -19.78 18.83
CA ARG A 76 -13.37 -21.24 18.67
C ARG A 76 -14.80 -21.78 18.73
N LYS A 77 -15.71 -21.01 19.36
CA LYS A 77 -17.13 -21.37 19.52
C LYS A 77 -18.03 -20.77 18.44
N ASP A 78 -17.54 -19.79 17.71
CA ASP A 78 -18.35 -19.06 16.75
C ASP A 78 -18.34 -19.82 15.44
N ASN A 79 -19.51 -19.99 14.83
CA ASN A 79 -19.58 -20.47 13.45
C ASN A 79 -19.21 -19.30 12.52
N GLU A 80 -18.75 -19.61 11.30
CA GLU A 80 -18.42 -18.58 10.30
C GLU A 80 -19.63 -17.67 9.97
N THR A 81 -20.85 -18.11 10.29
CA THR A 81 -22.10 -17.42 9.96
C THR A 81 -22.59 -16.41 11.01
N VAL A 82 -22.21 -16.55 12.29
CA VAL A 82 -22.70 -15.66 13.38
C VAL A 82 -21.95 -14.33 13.41
N GLU A 83 -20.73 -14.27 12.87
CA GLU A 83 -19.93 -13.05 12.94
C GLU A 83 -20.42 -11.94 12.01
N SER A 84 -21.22 -12.25 10.97
CA SER A 84 -21.77 -11.19 10.11
C SER A 84 -22.72 -10.28 10.90
N GLU A 85 -23.64 -10.81 11.70
CA GLU A 85 -24.65 -9.95 12.34
C GLU A 85 -24.03 -9.03 13.40
N TYR A 86 -23.26 -9.57 14.35
CA TYR A 86 -22.67 -8.75 15.42
C TYR A 86 -21.62 -7.75 14.91
N ALA A 87 -20.76 -8.17 13.97
CA ALA A 87 -19.76 -7.26 13.39
C ALA A 87 -20.42 -6.16 12.56
N TRP A 88 -21.56 -6.44 11.92
CA TRP A 88 -22.33 -5.43 11.20
C TRP A 88 -23.01 -4.45 12.16
N ASP A 89 -23.63 -4.94 13.23
CA ASP A 89 -24.31 -4.10 14.23
C ASP A 89 -23.34 -3.17 14.97
N THR A 90 -22.10 -3.61 15.17
CA THR A 90 -21.06 -2.85 15.89
C THR A 90 -20.10 -2.09 14.97
N CYS A 91 -20.31 -2.12 13.66
CA CYS A 91 -19.46 -1.45 12.69
C CYS A 91 -19.58 0.08 12.79
N VAL A 92 -18.51 0.75 13.23
CA VAL A 92 -18.47 2.22 13.35
C VAL A 92 -18.33 2.92 12.00
N LYS A 93 -17.81 2.24 10.97
CA LYS A 93 -17.55 2.85 9.65
C LYS A 93 -18.82 3.08 8.83
N ASN A 94 -19.76 2.16 8.93
CA ASN A 94 -21.03 2.23 8.23
C ASN A 94 -22.12 1.70 9.17
N PRO A 95 -22.50 2.46 10.22
CA PRO A 95 -23.46 2.02 11.21
C PRO A 95 -24.77 1.58 10.55
N GLY A 96 -25.25 0.39 10.88
CA GLY A 96 -26.47 -0.20 10.28
C GLY A 96 -26.32 -0.67 8.83
N HIS A 97 -25.20 -0.39 8.17
CA HIS A 97 -24.88 -0.86 6.81
C HIS A 97 -25.95 -0.54 5.76
N GLU A 98 -26.78 0.48 5.96
CA GLU A 98 -27.93 0.78 5.09
C GLU A 98 -27.55 1.08 3.64
N ASN A 99 -26.31 1.54 3.43
CA ASN A 99 -25.75 1.85 2.11
C ASN A 99 -24.83 0.74 1.57
N PHE A 100 -24.88 -0.47 2.14
CA PHE A 100 -24.13 -1.59 1.60
C PHE A 100 -24.72 -2.04 0.26
N ILE A 101 -23.91 -1.93 -0.79
CA ILE A 101 -24.26 -2.41 -2.13
C ILE A 101 -23.69 -3.82 -2.25
N SER A 102 -24.57 -4.81 -2.42
CA SER A 102 -24.13 -6.20 -2.64
C SER A 102 -23.36 -6.32 -3.95
N HIS A 103 -22.59 -7.40 -4.09
CA HIS A 103 -21.86 -7.68 -5.33
C HIS A 103 -22.79 -7.67 -6.56
N HIS A 104 -23.90 -8.41 -6.48
CA HIS A 104 -24.89 -8.48 -7.55
C HIS A 104 -25.54 -7.13 -7.84
N ASP A 105 -25.96 -6.39 -6.80
CA ASP A 105 -26.55 -5.06 -6.97
C ASP A 105 -25.56 -4.08 -7.61
N PHE A 106 -24.28 -4.15 -7.22
CA PHE A 106 -23.23 -3.36 -7.82
C PHE A 106 -23.07 -3.66 -9.31
N ILE A 107 -23.00 -4.94 -9.69
CA ILE A 107 -22.88 -5.36 -11.10
C ILE A 107 -24.10 -4.91 -11.91
N ASP A 108 -25.31 -5.11 -11.40
CA ASP A 108 -26.52 -4.89 -12.18
C ASP A 108 -26.87 -3.40 -12.30
N ASN A 109 -26.71 -2.63 -11.23
CA ASN A 109 -27.25 -1.27 -11.15
C ASN A 109 -26.19 -0.17 -11.24
N TYR A 110 -24.94 -0.44 -10.83
CA TYR A 110 -23.90 0.58 -10.70
C TYR A 110 -22.79 0.43 -11.76
N LEU A 111 -22.36 -0.80 -12.05
CA LEU A 111 -21.30 -1.05 -13.01
C LEU A 111 -21.61 -0.52 -14.43
N PRO A 112 -22.84 -0.60 -14.97
CA PRO A 112 -23.16 -0.03 -16.28
C PRO A 112 -23.01 1.50 -16.34
N ARG A 113 -23.02 2.17 -15.19
CA ARG A 113 -22.83 3.63 -15.08
C ARG A 113 -21.34 4.01 -15.04
N LEU A 114 -20.46 3.05 -14.72
CA LEU A 114 -19.05 3.28 -14.39
C LEU A 114 -18.11 3.15 -15.61
N GLN A 115 -18.47 3.76 -16.74
CA GLN A 115 -17.63 3.94 -17.95
C GLN A 115 -17.84 2.87 -19.04
N SER A 116 -16.90 2.77 -19.99
CA SER A 116 -17.03 1.95 -21.20
C SER A 116 -17.04 0.45 -20.92
N ASP A 117 -17.65 -0.33 -21.82
CA ASP A 117 -17.76 -1.80 -21.76
C ASP A 117 -16.45 -2.51 -21.37
N ARG A 118 -15.31 -1.96 -21.82
CA ARG A 118 -13.99 -2.48 -21.48
C ARG A 118 -13.69 -2.42 -19.97
N LYS A 119 -13.94 -1.30 -19.32
CA LYS A 119 -13.63 -1.11 -17.90
C LYS A 119 -14.60 -1.89 -17.02
N SER A 120 -15.86 -1.98 -17.44
CA SER A 120 -16.85 -2.83 -16.78
C SER A 120 -16.40 -4.30 -16.78
N LYS A 121 -15.89 -4.78 -17.92
CA LYS A 121 -15.34 -6.14 -18.03
C LYS A 121 -14.06 -6.35 -17.20
N GLU A 122 -13.16 -5.36 -17.18
CA GLU A 122 -11.96 -5.41 -16.34
C GLU A 122 -12.33 -5.48 -14.84
N PHE A 123 -13.33 -4.70 -14.41
CA PHE A 123 -13.81 -4.72 -13.04
C PHE A 123 -14.51 -6.03 -12.68
N GLN A 124 -15.39 -6.54 -13.55
CA GLN A 124 -16.02 -7.85 -13.36
C GLN A 124 -14.97 -8.96 -13.26
N THR A 125 -13.93 -8.91 -14.09
CA THR A 125 -12.81 -9.86 -14.00
C THR A 125 -12.09 -9.76 -12.65
N LEU A 126 -11.94 -8.56 -12.07
CA LEU A 126 -11.34 -8.41 -10.75
C LEU A 126 -12.22 -9.01 -9.64
N LEU A 127 -13.53 -8.83 -9.74
CA LEU A 127 -14.50 -9.45 -8.82
C LEU A 127 -14.43 -10.97 -8.90
N ASP A 128 -14.50 -11.55 -10.10
CA ASP A 128 -14.45 -13.00 -10.33
C ASP A 128 -13.12 -13.64 -9.85
N LEU A 129 -12.03 -12.87 -9.84
CA LEU A 129 -10.72 -13.32 -9.37
C LEU A 129 -10.51 -13.08 -7.87
N THR A 130 -11.44 -12.41 -7.19
CA THR A 130 -11.39 -12.20 -5.75
C THR A 130 -11.77 -13.48 -5.03
N VAL A 131 -10.99 -13.84 -4.00
CA VAL A 131 -11.19 -15.06 -3.23
C VAL A 131 -11.22 -14.78 -1.76
N ARG A 132 -11.98 -15.61 -1.03
CA ARG A 132 -11.95 -15.63 0.43
C ARG A 132 -10.92 -16.65 0.89
N LEU A 133 -10.05 -16.23 1.78
CA LEU A 133 -9.07 -17.08 2.43
C LEU A 133 -9.58 -17.45 3.82
N ARG A 134 -9.43 -18.72 4.19
CA ARG A 134 -9.69 -19.25 5.53
C ARG A 134 -8.42 -19.85 6.10
N VAL A 135 -7.83 -19.15 7.05
CA VAL A 135 -6.54 -19.49 7.64
C VAL A 135 -6.80 -20.04 9.04
N ARG A 136 -6.43 -21.29 9.29
CA ARG A 136 -6.67 -21.98 10.58
C ARG A 136 -5.46 -22.03 11.49
N CYS A 137 -4.32 -21.50 11.06
CA CYS A 137 -3.11 -21.48 11.86
C CYS A 137 -2.56 -20.06 11.93
N THR A 138 -2.03 -19.68 13.08
CA THR A 138 -1.25 -18.45 13.22
C THR A 138 0.17 -18.85 13.59
N SER A 139 1.14 -18.51 12.74
CA SER A 139 2.54 -18.90 12.89
C SER A 139 3.14 -18.36 14.19
N GLN A 140 3.98 -19.16 14.84
CA GLN A 140 4.78 -18.74 15.99
C GLN A 140 5.83 -17.67 15.63
N GLU A 141 6.19 -17.58 14.34
CA GLU A 141 7.22 -16.67 13.82
C GLU A 141 6.68 -15.27 13.49
N ARG A 142 5.39 -14.98 13.76
CA ARG A 142 4.87 -13.63 13.54
C ARG A 142 5.62 -12.61 14.41
N PRO A 143 5.88 -11.39 13.90
CA PRO A 143 6.59 -10.35 14.65
C PRO A 143 5.79 -9.86 15.85
N GLY A 144 6.51 -9.41 16.88
CA GLY A 144 5.98 -8.79 18.12
C GLY A 144 4.86 -7.78 17.90
N ASP A 145 5.02 -6.96 16.86
CA ASP A 145 4.19 -5.82 16.47
C ASP A 145 3.08 -6.18 15.46
N ASP A 146 2.89 -7.46 15.14
CA ASP A 146 1.80 -7.92 14.27
C ASP A 146 0.43 -7.78 14.97
N ALA A 147 -0.60 -7.34 14.24
CA ALA A 147 -1.93 -7.11 14.81
C ALA A 147 -2.57 -8.37 15.44
N ILE A 148 -2.11 -9.56 15.04
CA ILE A 148 -2.58 -10.83 15.59
C ILE A 148 -1.48 -11.60 16.34
N ALA A 149 -0.47 -10.88 16.82
CA ALA A 149 0.61 -11.40 17.66
C ALA A 149 0.11 -12.18 18.89
N GLU A 150 -1.02 -11.78 19.47
CA GLU A 150 -1.57 -12.38 20.69
C GLU A 150 -2.11 -13.80 20.47
N ILE A 151 -2.40 -14.19 19.23
CA ILE A 151 -2.99 -15.49 18.89
C ILE A 151 -2.00 -16.41 18.15
N ARG A 152 -0.70 -16.14 18.22
CA ARG A 152 0.34 -17.02 17.68
C ARG A 152 0.27 -18.43 18.25
N GLY A 153 0.56 -19.41 17.39
CA GLY A 153 0.48 -20.83 17.72
C GLY A 153 -0.92 -21.38 17.93
N THR A 154 -1.95 -20.54 17.82
CA THR A 154 -3.34 -20.99 17.98
C THR A 154 -3.92 -21.44 16.65
N ASP A 155 -4.98 -22.25 16.75
CA ASP A 155 -5.78 -22.72 15.64
C ASP A 155 -7.03 -21.83 15.38
N ARG A 156 -7.01 -20.58 15.86
CA ARG A 156 -8.13 -19.65 15.66
C ARG A 156 -8.33 -19.40 14.17
N LEU A 157 -9.55 -19.65 13.72
CA LEU A 157 -9.92 -19.41 12.34
C LEU A 157 -9.86 -17.91 12.06
N ARG A 158 -9.30 -17.57 10.91
CA ARG A 158 -9.25 -16.22 10.40
C ARG A 158 -9.71 -16.22 8.96
N SER A 159 -10.38 -15.16 8.54
CA SER A 159 -10.72 -14.96 7.14
C SER A 159 -10.14 -13.66 6.62
N GLY A 160 -9.81 -13.61 5.34
CA GLY A 160 -9.38 -12.40 4.65
C GLY A 160 -9.55 -12.57 3.14
N THR A 161 -9.12 -11.59 2.37
CA THR A 161 -9.30 -11.58 0.93
C THR A 161 -7.98 -11.81 0.18
N GLY A 162 -8.07 -12.40 -1.00
CA GLY A 162 -6.96 -12.51 -1.94
C GLY A 162 -7.43 -12.36 -3.39
N PHE A 163 -6.46 -12.35 -4.31
CA PHE A 163 -6.71 -12.27 -5.74
C PHE A 163 -5.98 -13.37 -6.48
N ILE A 164 -6.68 -14.04 -7.38
CA ILE A 164 -6.09 -15.03 -8.27
C ILE A 164 -5.21 -14.35 -9.32
N ARG A 165 -4.05 -14.96 -9.57
CA ARG A 165 -3.08 -14.62 -10.60
C ARG A 165 -2.60 -15.88 -11.30
N LEU A 166 -2.27 -15.75 -12.58
CA LEU A 166 -1.64 -16.81 -13.38
C LEU A 166 -2.37 -18.16 -13.30
N ALA A 167 -3.66 -18.17 -13.61
CA ALA A 167 -4.42 -19.42 -13.77
C ALA A 167 -3.94 -20.15 -15.02
N LYS A 168 -3.34 -21.33 -14.83
CA LYS A 168 -2.90 -22.23 -15.89
C LYS A 168 -3.68 -23.53 -15.80
N ALA A 169 -4.32 -23.90 -16.90
CA ALA A 169 -4.89 -25.24 -17.01
C ALA A 169 -3.74 -26.25 -16.97
N HIS A 170 -3.95 -27.32 -16.21
CA HIS A 170 -3.14 -28.51 -16.34
C HIS A 170 -3.58 -29.23 -17.62
N GLU A 171 -2.63 -29.59 -18.47
CA GLU A 171 -2.92 -30.31 -19.71
C GLU A 171 -3.49 -31.71 -19.40
N ASP A 172 -3.07 -32.32 -18.28
CA ASP A 172 -3.58 -33.62 -17.88
C ASP A 172 -5.00 -33.54 -17.30
N ILE A 173 -5.90 -34.30 -17.93
CA ILE A 173 -7.15 -34.73 -17.33
C ILE A 173 -6.81 -35.71 -16.22
N ALA A 174 -7.27 -35.44 -15.00
CA ALA A 174 -6.99 -36.31 -13.87
C ALA A 174 -8.22 -36.51 -13.00
N LEU A 175 -8.22 -37.62 -12.25
CA LEU A 175 -9.35 -38.02 -11.41
C LEU A 175 -9.61 -36.97 -10.32
N CYS A 176 -10.87 -36.68 -10.04
CA CYS A 176 -11.25 -35.70 -9.03
C CYS A 176 -10.95 -36.25 -7.63
N PHE A 177 -10.19 -35.50 -6.83
CA PHE A 177 -9.79 -35.90 -5.47
C PHE A 177 -10.80 -35.50 -4.39
N CYS A 178 -11.94 -34.90 -4.74
CA CYS A 178 -12.91 -34.54 -3.70
C CYS A 178 -13.62 -35.78 -3.16
N ASP A 179 -13.97 -35.73 -1.87
CA ASP A 179 -14.61 -36.84 -1.15
C ASP A 179 -15.92 -37.29 -1.80
N LYS A 180 -16.63 -36.37 -2.45
CA LYS A 180 -17.88 -36.65 -3.17
C LYS A 180 -17.66 -37.51 -4.42
N CYS A 181 -16.57 -37.29 -5.15
CA CYS A 181 -16.30 -37.99 -6.41
C CYS A 181 -15.51 -39.28 -6.22
N GLN A 182 -14.73 -39.42 -5.14
CA GLN A 182 -13.91 -40.60 -4.84
C GLN A 182 -13.07 -41.08 -6.04
N GLY A 183 -12.55 -40.14 -6.85
CA GLY A 183 -11.77 -40.48 -8.05
C GLY A 183 -12.56 -41.08 -9.22
N GLN A 184 -13.89 -41.13 -9.19
CA GLN A 184 -14.70 -41.73 -10.26
C GLN A 184 -14.90 -40.80 -11.47
N VAL A 185 -14.72 -39.49 -11.29
CA VAL A 185 -14.94 -38.48 -12.33
C VAL A 185 -13.62 -37.84 -12.72
N THR A 186 -13.35 -37.75 -14.02
CA THR A 186 -12.21 -36.98 -14.56
C THR A 186 -12.58 -35.51 -14.66
N ARG A 187 -11.67 -34.62 -14.22
CA ARG A 187 -11.87 -33.17 -14.33
C ARG A 187 -10.58 -32.48 -14.78
N LYS A 188 -10.72 -31.37 -15.50
CA LYS A 188 -9.61 -30.46 -15.78
C LYS A 188 -9.10 -29.88 -14.45
N ARG A 189 -7.78 -29.84 -14.28
CA ARG A 189 -7.15 -29.22 -13.12
C ARG A 189 -6.61 -27.86 -13.50
N TRP A 190 -6.55 -26.97 -12.52
CA TRP A 190 -5.98 -25.65 -12.67
C TRP A 190 -4.94 -25.45 -11.58
N ARG A 191 -3.84 -24.78 -11.91
CA ARG A 191 -2.92 -24.20 -10.94
C ARG A 191 -3.01 -22.70 -11.05
N PHE A 192 -3.05 -22.03 -9.91
CA PHE A 192 -3.09 -20.59 -9.85
C PHE A 192 -2.31 -20.12 -8.63
N LEU A 193 -1.94 -18.84 -8.64
CA LEU A 193 -1.35 -18.15 -7.50
C LEU A 193 -2.42 -17.28 -6.85
N VAL A 194 -2.41 -17.18 -5.53
CA VAL A 194 -3.24 -16.22 -4.81
C VAL A 194 -2.33 -15.17 -4.19
N TRP A 195 -2.58 -13.91 -4.50
CA TRP A 195 -1.94 -12.76 -3.85
C TRP A 195 -2.83 -12.30 -2.71
N THR A 196 -2.26 -12.08 -1.54
CA THR A 196 -2.97 -11.60 -0.35
C THR A 196 -2.03 -10.77 0.52
N ALA A 197 -2.59 -10.09 1.53
CA ALA A 197 -1.82 -9.34 2.48
C ALA A 197 -1.06 -10.27 3.45
N ARG A 198 0.14 -9.85 3.85
CA ARG A 198 1.00 -10.59 4.81
C ARG A 198 0.31 -10.83 6.15
N HIS A 199 -0.55 -9.91 6.59
CA HIS A 199 -1.25 -10.08 7.85
C HIS A 199 -2.34 -11.17 7.76
N VAL A 200 -2.88 -11.46 6.56
CA VAL A 200 -3.80 -12.58 6.33
C VAL A 200 -3.03 -13.90 6.33
N VAL A 201 -2.02 -14.04 5.48
CA VAL A 201 -1.13 -15.22 5.42
C VAL A 201 0.32 -14.78 5.55
N TYR A 202 0.96 -15.16 6.66
CA TYR A 202 2.30 -14.66 7.01
C TYR A 202 3.45 -15.41 6.33
N ASN A 203 3.45 -16.74 6.41
CA ASN A 203 4.54 -17.60 5.95
C ASN A 203 3.99 -18.89 5.30
N THR A 204 4.91 -19.77 4.90
CA THR A 204 4.59 -21.06 4.26
C THR A 204 3.79 -22.00 5.18
N GLU A 205 3.97 -21.93 6.49
CA GLU A 205 3.22 -22.74 7.46
C GLU A 205 1.73 -22.39 7.41
N GLU A 206 1.40 -21.09 7.55
CA GLU A 206 0.02 -20.64 7.44
C GLU A 206 -0.56 -21.00 6.06
N ALA A 207 0.18 -20.72 4.99
CA ALA A 207 -0.25 -20.97 3.61
C ALA A 207 -0.63 -22.43 3.33
N LYS A 208 0.08 -23.40 3.91
CA LYS A 208 -0.23 -24.84 3.76
C LYS A 208 -1.57 -25.24 4.37
N THR A 209 -2.02 -24.51 5.38
CA THR A 209 -3.28 -24.78 6.09
C THR A 209 -4.43 -23.91 5.59
N THR A 210 -4.14 -22.92 4.76
CA THR A 210 -5.13 -22.00 4.20
C THR A 210 -6.04 -22.71 3.20
N LYS A 211 -7.36 -22.54 3.38
CA LYS A 211 -8.36 -22.89 2.38
C LYS A 211 -8.71 -21.65 1.56
N VAL A 212 -8.95 -21.84 0.27
CA VAL A 212 -9.35 -20.79 -0.66
C VAL A 212 -10.76 -21.09 -1.13
N ASP A 213 -11.69 -20.18 -0.84
CA ASP A 213 -13.06 -20.24 -1.31
C ASP A 213 -13.20 -19.34 -2.54
N LEU A 214 -13.56 -19.95 -3.66
CA LEU A 214 -13.86 -19.29 -4.94
C LEU A 214 -15.36 -19.01 -4.99
N PHE A 215 -15.77 -17.90 -5.60
CA PHE A 215 -17.19 -17.56 -5.79
C PHE A 215 -17.98 -17.60 -4.47
N TYR A 216 -17.39 -17.05 -3.40
CA TYR A 216 -17.95 -17.10 -2.05
C TYR A 216 -19.12 -16.14 -1.84
N ASP A 217 -19.34 -15.27 -2.81
CA ASP A 217 -20.37 -14.25 -2.93
C ASP A 217 -21.62 -14.76 -3.65
N ASP A 218 -21.56 -15.90 -4.32
CA ASP A 218 -22.73 -16.53 -4.92
C ASP A 218 -23.67 -17.11 -3.83
N GLU A 219 -24.95 -16.80 -3.92
CA GLU A 219 -25.99 -17.29 -2.98
C GLU A 219 -26.03 -18.83 -2.89
N SER A 220 -25.54 -19.52 -3.92
CA SER A 220 -25.45 -20.99 -3.98
C SER A 220 -24.35 -21.59 -3.09
N CYS A 221 -23.41 -20.78 -2.57
CA CYS A 221 -22.26 -21.26 -1.80
C CYS A 221 -22.61 -21.63 -0.35
N CYS A 222 -23.77 -21.21 0.15
CA CYS A 222 -24.20 -21.40 1.55
C CYS A 222 -25.04 -22.66 1.81
N GLN A 223 -25.02 -23.65 0.90
CA GLN A 223 -25.70 -24.96 1.06
C GLN A 223 -24.72 -26.11 1.36
#